data_AF-W6MT48-F1
#
_entry.id   AF-W6MT48-F1
#
_cell.length_a   1.000
_cell.length_b   1.000
_cell.length_c   1.000
_cell.angle_alpha   90.00
_cell.angle_beta   90.00
_cell.angle_gamma   90.00
#
_symmetry.space_group_name_H-M   'P 1'
#
loop_
_entity.id
_entity.type
_entity.pdbx_description
1 polymer ?
#
loop_
_entity_poly.entity_id
_entity_poly.type
_entity_poly.pdbx_seq_one_letter_code
_entity_poly.pdbx_strand_id
1 'polypeptide(L)'
;MSEETPQLETSAFKYPKPFWPESASVSKDGVYQPVDTINITARSFIGSALFLGGTQFRRLLQFRRGSARPGLAKYLNMFQLTKPQLLGLPVGIGAYAFLSSSIQNIQETDKSFTGEFAAASLATLITSSIANASKGVARNLQLSVGVGSFFALLAWGKGLGGLAENSYNQTKLDGRLNNQEDAQVPLEKPQGFWDVVYRRPLSVTVEELGEGRGILKP
;
A
#
# COMPACT_ATOMS: atom_id res chain seq x y z
N MET A 1 53.23 7.20 -12.50
CA MET A 1 52.61 6.04 -11.84
C MET A 1 51.44 6.59 -11.07
N SER A 2 50.23 6.41 -11.61
CA SER A 2 49.00 6.87 -10.97
C SER A 2 48.44 5.67 -10.20
N GLU A 3 48.32 5.82 -8.88
CA GLU A 3 47.67 4.81 -8.03
C GLU A 3 46.16 4.86 -8.29
N GLU A 4 45.64 3.83 -8.96
CA GLU A 4 44.21 3.55 -9.01
C GLU A 4 43.79 2.93 -7.68
N THR A 5 43.10 3.71 -6.85
CA THR A 5 42.40 3.19 -5.67
C THR A 5 41.21 2.35 -6.13
N PRO A 6 41.10 1.07 -5.73
CA PRO A 6 39.95 0.26 -6.11
C PRO A 6 38.70 0.78 -5.40
N GLN A 7 37.71 1.19 -6.20
CA GLN A 7 36.36 1.49 -5.71
C GLN A 7 35.73 0.18 -5.24
N LEU A 8 35.60 0.01 -3.92
CA LEU A 8 34.79 -1.04 -3.33
C LEU A 8 33.31 -0.74 -3.66
N GLU A 9 32.73 -1.50 -4.59
CA GLU A 9 31.28 -1.58 -4.76
C GLU A 9 30.66 -2.09 -3.45
N THR A 10 30.21 -1.17 -2.61
CA THR A 10 29.39 -1.45 -1.43
C THR A 10 28.01 -1.88 -1.90
N SER A 11 27.87 -3.12 -2.36
CA SER A 11 26.56 -3.74 -2.50
C SER A 11 25.91 -3.75 -1.12
N ALA A 12 24.89 -2.89 -0.95
CA ALA A 12 24.14 -2.79 0.29
C ALA A 12 23.62 -4.18 0.68
N PHE A 13 23.76 -4.53 1.96
CA PHE A 13 23.31 -5.80 2.50
C PHE A 13 21.80 -5.98 2.23
N LYS A 14 21.45 -6.87 1.30
CA LYS A 14 20.05 -7.16 0.95
C LYS A 14 19.47 -8.14 1.96
N TYR A 15 18.43 -7.72 2.66
CA TYR A 15 17.68 -8.61 3.55
C TYR A 15 17.00 -9.72 2.74
N PRO A 16 16.89 -10.95 3.30
CA PRO A 16 16.17 -12.02 2.64
C PRO A 16 14.72 -11.63 2.43
N LYS A 17 14.26 -11.69 1.19
CA LYS A 17 12.90 -11.35 0.80
C LYS A 17 11.90 -12.40 1.30
N PRO A 18 10.75 -12.01 1.86
CA PRO A 18 9.69 -12.95 2.21
C PRO A 18 9.04 -13.57 0.96
N PHE A 19 8.59 -14.82 1.06
CA PHE A 19 8.09 -15.71 -0.01
C PHE A 19 6.78 -15.28 -0.71
N TRP A 20 6.28 -14.05 -0.51
CA TRP A 20 5.00 -13.63 -1.08
C TRP A 20 5.20 -12.91 -2.43
N PRO A 21 4.24 -13.01 -3.37
CA PRO A 21 4.35 -12.35 -4.66
C PRO A 21 4.39 -10.83 -4.45
N GLU A 22 5.57 -10.24 -4.61
CA GLU A 22 5.77 -8.79 -4.67
C GLU A 22 4.95 -8.26 -5.85
N SER A 23 4.02 -7.35 -5.56
CA SER A 23 3.49 -6.46 -6.58
C SER A 23 4.66 -5.61 -7.08
N ALA A 24 5.31 -6.04 -8.15
CA ALA A 24 6.39 -5.30 -8.80
C ALA A 24 5.82 -4.03 -9.44
N SER A 25 5.67 -2.97 -8.64
CA SER A 25 5.80 -1.60 -9.15
C SER A 25 7.20 -1.14 -8.80
N VAL A 26 8.15 -1.54 -9.63
CA VAL A 26 9.42 -0.86 -9.69
C VAL A 26 9.12 0.51 -10.31
N SER A 27 9.63 1.58 -9.70
CA SER A 27 9.56 2.95 -10.22
C SER A 27 9.94 2.99 -11.71
N LYS A 28 9.49 4.03 -12.44
CA LYS A 28 9.73 4.18 -13.90
C LYS A 28 11.22 4.07 -14.32
N ASP A 29 12.15 4.23 -13.38
CA ASP A 29 13.60 4.21 -13.60
C ASP A 29 14.30 2.95 -13.06
N GLY A 30 13.58 1.94 -12.55
CA GLY A 30 14.20 0.71 -12.04
C GLY A 30 14.80 0.84 -10.63
N VAL A 31 14.91 2.05 -10.09
CA VAL A 31 15.60 2.35 -8.82
C VAL A 31 14.60 2.80 -7.76
N TYR A 32 14.53 2.06 -6.66
CA TYR A 32 13.72 2.42 -5.49
C TYR A 32 14.23 3.73 -4.87
N GLN A 33 13.33 4.66 -4.58
CA GLN A 33 13.67 5.90 -3.88
C GLN A 33 13.22 5.80 -2.42
N PRO A 34 14.14 5.92 -1.45
CA PRO A 34 13.79 5.83 -0.04
C PRO A 34 12.93 7.02 0.37
N VAL A 35 12.00 6.72 1.26
CA VAL A 35 10.97 7.63 1.74
C VAL A 35 11.40 8.21 3.10
N ASP A 36 11.31 9.53 3.25
CA ASP A 36 11.56 10.20 4.54
C ASP A 36 10.43 9.89 5.54
N THR A 37 10.66 8.87 6.35
CA THR A 37 9.68 8.33 7.30
C THR A 37 9.27 9.37 8.34
N ILE A 38 10.20 10.20 8.83
CA ILE A 38 9.96 11.16 9.90
C ILE A 38 9.11 12.31 9.40
N ASN A 39 9.47 12.89 8.27
CA ASN A 39 8.77 14.04 7.71
C ASN A 39 7.35 13.66 7.29
N ILE A 40 7.17 12.50 6.66
CA ILE A 40 5.83 12.00 6.31
C ILE A 40 5.00 11.73 7.56
N THR A 41 5.57 11.09 8.58
CA THR A 41 4.89 10.86 9.86
C THR A 41 4.46 12.17 10.52
N ALA A 42 5.35 13.16 10.59
CA ALA A 42 5.07 14.47 11.17
C ALA A 42 3.95 15.19 10.42
N ARG A 43 4.01 15.21 9.08
CA ARG A 43 2.96 15.81 8.24
C ARG A 43 1.61 15.12 8.44
N SER A 44 1.59 13.78 8.45
CA SER A 44 0.38 12.99 8.65
C SER A 44 -0.22 13.19 10.05
N PHE A 45 0.61 13.24 11.09
CA PHE A 45 0.20 13.51 12.46
C PHE A 45 -0.36 14.93 12.62
N ILE A 46 0.41 15.95 12.20
CA ILE A 46 0.01 17.36 12.34
C ILE A 46 -1.24 17.63 11.50
N GLY A 47 -1.27 17.16 10.25
CA GLY A 47 -2.42 17.34 9.36
C GLY A 47 -3.69 16.70 9.92
N SER A 48 -3.61 15.48 10.45
CA SER A 48 -4.75 14.81 11.07
C SER A 48 -5.18 15.47 12.38
N ALA A 49 -4.24 15.89 13.24
CA ALA A 49 -4.54 16.59 14.48
C ALA A 49 -5.22 17.95 14.22
N LEU A 50 -4.73 18.73 13.25
CA LEU A 50 -5.33 20.01 12.87
C LEU A 50 -6.72 19.83 12.25
N PHE A 51 -6.89 18.83 11.39
CA PHE A 51 -8.19 18.52 10.79
C PHE A 51 -9.23 18.10 11.85
N LEU A 52 -8.88 17.16 12.72
CA LEU A 52 -9.78 16.67 13.76
C LEU A 52 -10.04 17.72 14.85
N GLY A 53 -9.01 18.47 15.25
CA GLY A 53 -9.15 19.59 16.18
C GLY A 53 -10.02 20.71 15.59
N GLY A 54 -9.77 21.08 14.34
CA GLY A 54 -10.52 22.11 13.62
C GLY A 54 -11.99 21.75 13.42
N THR A 55 -12.29 20.48 13.09
CA THR A 55 -13.68 20.00 12.95
C THR A 55 -14.44 20.04 14.28
N GLN A 56 -13.81 19.64 15.40
CA GLN A 56 -14.44 19.75 16.72
C GLN A 56 -14.58 21.20 17.19
N PHE A 57 -13.59 22.06 16.90
CA PHE A 57 -13.67 23.49 17.22
C PHE A 57 -14.78 24.18 16.45
N ARG A 58 -14.88 23.95 15.14
CA ARG A 58 -15.97 24.46 14.28
C ARG A 58 -17.34 23.99 14.79
N ARG A 59 -17.44 22.72 15.20
CA ARG A 59 -18.65 22.17 15.82
C ARG A 59 -19.02 22.91 17.11
N LEU A 60 -18.06 23.15 18.02
CA LEU A 60 -18.30 23.88 19.25
C LEU A 60 -18.81 25.31 18.99
N LEU A 61 -18.29 25.98 17.95
CA LEU A 61 -18.79 27.29 17.51
C LEU A 61 -20.21 27.22 16.96
N GLN A 62 -20.56 26.19 16.20
CA GLN A 62 -21.93 25.99 15.68
C GLN A 62 -22.94 25.74 16.80
N PHE A 63 -22.55 25.01 17.86
CA PHE A 63 -23.37 24.85 19.06
C PHE A 63 -23.56 26.18 19.81
N ARG A 64 -22.48 26.94 20.05
CA ARG A 64 -22.55 28.23 20.76
C ARG A 64 -23.35 29.29 20.01
N ARG A 65 -23.30 29.30 18.68
CA ARG A 65 -24.03 30.27 17.85
C ARG A 65 -25.49 29.88 17.56
N GLY A 66 -25.98 28.75 18.11
CA GLY A 66 -27.35 28.29 17.91
C GLY A 66 -27.72 28.01 16.44
N SER A 67 -26.73 27.91 15.54
CA SER A 67 -26.99 27.79 14.10
C SER A 67 -27.39 26.37 13.67
N ALA A 68 -27.27 25.39 14.57
CA ALA A 68 -27.75 24.04 14.35
C ALA A 68 -29.26 24.01 14.58
N ARG A 69 -30.04 24.06 13.48
CA ARG A 69 -31.47 23.71 13.51
C ARG A 69 -31.65 22.38 14.25
N PRO A 70 -32.76 22.14 14.99
CA PRO A 70 -32.94 20.93 15.81
C PRO A 70 -32.68 19.60 15.06
N GLY A 71 -32.99 19.54 13.75
CA GLY A 71 -32.66 18.38 12.90
C GLY A 71 -31.17 18.23 12.56
N LEU A 72 -30.41 19.32 12.49
CA LEU A 72 -28.97 19.34 12.21
C LEU A 72 -28.13 18.96 13.44
N ALA A 73 -28.63 19.25 14.64
CA ALA A 73 -27.97 18.90 15.90
C ALA A 73 -27.75 17.38 16.05
N LYS A 74 -28.66 16.56 15.50
CA LYS A 74 -28.52 15.10 15.46
C LYS A 74 -27.30 14.64 14.64
N TYR A 75 -27.07 15.26 13.48
CA TYR A 75 -25.89 14.98 12.65
C TYR A 75 -24.60 15.47 13.32
N LEU A 76 -24.64 16.65 13.96
CA LEU A 76 -23.53 17.18 14.74
C LEU A 76 -23.12 16.30 15.92
N ASN A 77 -24.05 15.59 16.53
CA ASN A 77 -23.76 14.63 17.60
C ASN A 77 -23.21 13.30 17.07
N MET A 78 -23.54 12.92 15.83
CA MET A 78 -23.02 11.70 15.22
C MET A 78 -21.50 11.77 14.94
N PHE A 79 -20.98 12.98 14.68
CA PHE A 79 -19.55 13.23 14.48
C PHE A 79 -18.83 13.71 15.76
N GLN A 80 -19.44 13.53 16.92
CA GLN A 80 -18.78 13.80 18.19
C GLN A 80 -17.68 12.78 18.45
N LEU A 81 -16.44 13.24 18.41
CA LEU A 81 -15.31 12.44 18.85
C LEU A 81 -15.13 12.61 20.36
N THR A 82 -14.83 11.50 21.03
CA THR A 82 -14.40 11.53 22.44
C THR A 82 -12.98 12.06 22.54
N LYS A 83 -12.60 12.59 23.72
CA LYS A 83 -11.21 13.01 23.98
C LYS A 83 -10.17 11.94 23.60
N PRO A 84 -10.33 10.65 23.98
CA PRO A 84 -9.39 9.61 23.58
C PRO A 84 -9.40 9.34 22.07
N GLN A 85 -10.52 9.53 21.36
CA GLN A 85 -10.55 9.43 19.89
C GLN A 85 -9.80 10.59 19.22
N LEU A 86 -9.87 11.80 19.79
CA LEU A 86 -9.14 12.98 19.27
C LEU A 86 -7.62 12.84 19.38
N LEU A 87 -7.13 12.11 20.39
CA LEU A 87 -5.72 11.79 20.52
C LEU A 87 -5.35 10.52 19.72
N GLY A 88 -6.18 9.48 19.81
CA GLY A 88 -5.90 8.16 19.24
C GLY A 88 -5.85 8.17 17.72
N LEU A 89 -6.72 8.93 17.05
CA LEU A 89 -6.77 8.98 15.59
C LEU A 89 -5.52 9.61 14.97
N PRO A 90 -5.04 10.81 15.39
CA PRO A 90 -3.78 11.35 14.89
C PRO A 90 -2.57 10.46 15.17
N VAL A 91 -2.47 9.91 16.38
CA VAL A 91 -1.39 8.99 16.76
C VAL A 91 -1.42 7.74 15.86
N GLY A 92 -2.60 7.19 15.61
CA GLY A 92 -2.81 6.09 14.69
C GLY A 92 -2.37 6.37 13.26
N ILE A 93 -2.80 7.51 12.71
CA ILE A 93 -2.44 7.94 11.36
C ILE A 93 -0.94 8.18 11.24
N GLY A 94 -0.32 8.79 12.25
CA GLY A 94 1.14 8.94 12.33
C GLY A 94 1.86 7.59 12.40
N ALA A 95 1.40 6.68 13.26
CA ALA A 95 1.96 5.34 13.38
C ALA A 95 1.86 4.55 12.07
N TYR A 96 0.73 4.64 11.36
CA TYR A 96 0.57 4.04 10.04
C TYR A 96 1.58 4.62 9.05
N ALA A 97 1.69 5.94 8.97
CA ALA A 97 2.61 6.62 8.06
C ALA A 97 4.08 6.22 8.33
N PHE A 98 4.46 6.13 9.61
CA PHE A 98 5.78 5.68 10.02
C PHE A 98 6.04 4.22 9.64
N LEU A 99 5.12 3.32 9.98
CA LEU A 99 5.28 1.88 9.77
C LEU A 99 5.24 1.52 8.29
N SER A 100 4.28 2.06 7.53
CA SER A 100 4.18 1.86 6.08
C SER A 100 5.47 2.32 5.39
N SER A 101 5.93 3.55 5.68
CA SER A 101 7.16 4.08 5.06
C SER A 101 8.43 3.32 5.50
N SER A 102 8.49 2.88 6.75
CA SER A 102 9.65 2.10 7.25
C SER A 102 9.71 0.71 6.62
N ILE A 103 8.56 0.03 6.50
CA ILE A 103 8.51 -1.28 5.85
C ILE A 103 8.82 -1.15 4.36
N GLN A 104 8.32 -0.10 3.71
CA GLN A 104 8.64 0.22 2.31
C GLN A 104 10.16 0.37 2.12
N ASN A 105 10.82 1.14 3.00
CA ASN A 105 12.27 1.34 2.95
C ASN A 105 13.05 0.05 3.21
N ILE A 106 12.61 -0.80 4.14
CA ILE A 106 13.27 -2.07 4.46
C ILE A 106 13.14 -3.07 3.30
N GLN A 107 11.97 -3.11 2.67
CA GLN A 107 11.70 -4.04 1.57
C GLN A 107 12.20 -3.54 0.22
N GLU A 108 12.64 -2.27 0.14
CA GLU A 108 13.07 -1.61 -1.10
C GLU A 108 12.05 -1.78 -2.24
N THR A 109 10.77 -1.83 -1.88
CA THR A 109 9.67 -2.11 -2.79
C THR A 109 8.52 -1.18 -2.47
N ASP A 110 7.66 -0.96 -3.47
CA ASP A 110 6.42 -0.24 -3.25
C ASP A 110 5.50 -0.99 -2.28
N LYS A 111 4.43 -0.32 -1.85
CA LYS A 111 3.50 -0.79 -0.81
C LYS A 111 3.03 -2.23 -1.03
N SER A 112 3.71 -3.17 -0.36
CA SER A 112 3.43 -4.59 -0.45
C SER A 112 2.20 -4.97 0.37
N PHE A 113 1.53 -6.07 0.00
CA PHE A 113 0.40 -6.59 0.76
C PHE A 113 0.76 -6.83 2.24
N THR A 114 1.90 -7.49 2.49
CA THR A 114 2.33 -7.84 3.85
C THR A 114 2.76 -6.62 4.65
N GLY A 115 3.42 -5.65 4.01
CA GLY A 115 3.82 -4.41 4.65
C GLY A 115 2.63 -3.53 5.04
N GLU A 116 1.67 -3.37 4.15
CA GLU A 116 0.45 -2.61 4.41
C GLU A 116 -0.47 -3.30 5.41
N PHE A 117 -0.56 -4.63 5.39
CA PHE A 117 -1.24 -5.40 6.43
C PHE A 117 -0.64 -5.13 7.81
N ALA A 118 0.68 -5.25 7.95
CA ALA A 118 1.37 -5.07 9.22
C ALA A 118 1.29 -3.62 9.71
N ALA A 119 1.52 -2.64 8.83
CA ALA A 119 1.44 -1.23 9.17
C ALA A 119 0.03 -0.81 9.61
N ALA A 120 -1.00 -1.15 8.82
CA ALA A 120 -2.38 -0.77 9.12
C ALA A 120 -2.93 -1.51 10.35
N SER A 121 -2.58 -2.79 10.55
CA SER A 121 -3.01 -3.54 11.74
C SER A 121 -2.40 -2.96 13.01
N LEU A 122 -1.08 -2.74 13.05
CA LEU A 122 -0.41 -2.14 14.21
C LEU A 122 -0.91 -0.72 14.50
N ALA A 123 -1.05 0.12 13.47
CA ALA A 123 -1.60 1.46 13.62
C ALA A 123 -3.03 1.45 14.17
N THR A 124 -3.87 0.53 13.69
CA THR A 124 -5.24 0.37 14.18
C THR A 124 -5.27 -0.17 15.61
N LEU A 125 -4.35 -1.05 15.97
CA LEU A 125 -4.21 -1.55 17.33
C LEU A 125 -3.81 -0.42 18.29
N ILE A 126 -2.87 0.44 17.91
CA ILE A 126 -2.47 1.63 18.68
C ILE A 126 -3.67 2.58 18.83
N THR A 127 -4.34 2.89 17.72
CA THR A 127 -5.52 3.76 17.68
C THR A 127 -6.61 3.24 18.61
N SER A 128 -6.98 1.96 18.48
CA SER A 128 -8.07 1.34 19.24
C SER A 128 -7.72 1.16 20.70
N SER A 129 -6.46 0.93 21.04
CA SER A 129 -5.99 0.88 22.44
C SER A 129 -6.12 2.22 23.14
N ILE A 130 -5.90 3.34 22.43
CA ILE A 130 -6.09 4.70 22.97
C ILE A 130 -7.58 5.08 22.96
N ALA A 131 -8.24 4.94 21.81
CA ALA A 131 -9.60 5.44 21.56
C ALA A 131 -10.71 4.58 22.19
N ASN A 132 -10.46 3.29 22.38
CA ASN A 132 -11.42 2.29 22.88
C ASN A 132 -10.83 1.48 24.04
N ALA A 133 -10.00 2.08 24.89
CA ALA A 133 -9.34 1.42 26.02
C ALA A 133 -10.30 0.58 26.90
N SER A 134 -11.56 1.01 27.01
CA SER A 134 -12.60 0.33 27.82
C SER A 134 -13.27 -0.87 27.16
N LYS A 135 -13.03 -1.14 25.87
CA LYS A 135 -13.83 -2.11 25.08
C LYS A 135 -13.19 -3.50 24.93
N GLY A 136 -12.12 -3.78 25.68
CA GLY A 136 -11.45 -5.07 25.73
C GLY A 136 -10.46 -5.33 24.58
N VAL A 137 -9.39 -6.08 24.88
CA VAL A 137 -8.28 -6.33 23.96
C VAL A 137 -8.72 -7.12 22.73
N ALA A 138 -9.60 -8.12 22.91
CA ALA A 138 -10.09 -8.96 21.80
C ALA A 138 -10.77 -8.14 20.69
N ARG A 139 -11.56 -7.13 21.06
CA ARG A 139 -12.21 -6.24 20.08
C ARG A 139 -11.19 -5.38 19.33
N ASN A 140 -10.18 -4.88 20.04
CA ASN A 140 -9.12 -4.07 19.43
C ASN A 140 -8.30 -4.90 18.43
N LEU A 141 -8.04 -6.17 18.76
CA LEU A 141 -7.36 -7.11 17.87
C LEU A 141 -8.22 -7.47 16.63
N GLN A 142 -9.52 -7.69 16.81
CA GLN A 142 -10.43 -7.92 15.69
C GLN A 142 -10.48 -6.72 14.73
N LEU A 143 -10.56 -5.50 15.29
CA LEU A 143 -10.51 -4.28 14.50
C LEU A 143 -9.15 -4.13 13.78
N SER A 144 -8.03 -4.45 14.44
CA SER A 144 -6.72 -4.33 13.82
C SER A 144 -6.54 -5.30 12.65
N VAL A 145 -6.97 -6.55 12.81
CA VAL A 145 -6.91 -7.53 11.71
C VAL A 145 -7.85 -7.11 10.58
N GLY A 146 -9.09 -6.72 10.88
CA GLY A 146 -10.06 -6.31 9.85
C GLY A 146 -9.60 -5.11 9.03
N VAL A 147 -9.10 -4.06 9.69
CA VAL A 147 -8.56 -2.87 8.99
C VAL A 147 -7.25 -3.22 8.27
N GLY A 148 -6.38 -4.01 8.89
CA GLY A 148 -5.15 -4.50 8.26
C GLY A 148 -5.42 -5.22 6.95
N SER A 149 -6.34 -6.19 6.95
CA SER A 149 -6.74 -6.94 5.76
C SER A 149 -7.34 -6.04 4.69
N PHE A 150 -8.16 -5.06 5.07
CA PHE A 150 -8.74 -4.11 4.12
C PHE A 150 -7.66 -3.28 3.42
N PHE A 151 -6.71 -2.71 4.15
CA PHE A 151 -5.62 -1.93 3.56
C PHE A 151 -4.64 -2.79 2.76
N ALA A 152 -4.39 -4.02 3.19
CA ALA A 152 -3.58 -4.98 2.44
C ALA A 152 -4.21 -5.31 1.08
N LEU A 153 -5.53 -5.54 1.03
CA LEU A 153 -6.26 -5.77 -0.21
C LEU A 153 -6.24 -4.54 -1.13
N LEU A 154 -6.36 -3.33 -0.56
CA LEU A 154 -6.20 -2.10 -1.33
C LEU A 154 -4.79 -2.00 -1.92
N ALA A 155 -3.75 -2.29 -1.13
CA ALA A 155 -2.36 -2.25 -1.60
C ALA A 155 -2.12 -3.26 -2.74
N TRP A 156 -2.63 -4.48 -2.58
CA TRP A 156 -2.59 -5.50 -3.63
C TRP A 156 -3.28 -5.04 -4.92
N GLY A 157 -4.40 -4.32 -4.81
CA GLY A 157 -5.11 -3.70 -5.92
C GLY A 157 -4.47 -2.42 -6.48
N LYS A 158 -3.23 -2.06 -6.09
CA LYS A 158 -2.56 -0.77 -6.41
C LYS A 158 -3.29 0.48 -5.90
N GLY A 159 -4.08 0.33 -4.84
CA GLY A 159 -4.81 1.40 -4.18
C GLY A 159 -6.03 1.90 -4.95
N LEU A 160 -6.73 2.88 -4.38
CA LEU A 160 -7.94 3.46 -4.97
C LEU A 160 -7.66 4.27 -6.26
N GLY A 161 -6.43 4.75 -6.44
CA GLY A 161 -6.00 5.51 -7.63
C GLY A 161 -5.46 4.66 -8.77
N GLY A 162 -4.97 3.44 -8.50
CA GLY A 162 -4.37 2.54 -9.51
C GLY A 162 -5.36 1.88 -10.46
N LEU A 163 -6.67 1.98 -10.17
CA LEU A 163 -7.73 1.51 -11.06
C LEU A 163 -7.81 2.32 -12.36
N ALA A 164 -7.37 3.59 -12.35
CA ALA A 164 -7.32 4.43 -13.55
C ALA A 164 -6.10 4.12 -14.42
N GLU A 165 -4.97 3.79 -13.80
CA GLU A 165 -3.75 3.26 -14.44
C GLU A 165 -3.82 1.74 -14.61
N ASN A 166 -5.00 1.23 -14.97
CA ASN A 166 -5.21 -0.20 -15.11
C ASN A 166 -4.23 -0.72 -16.16
N SER A 167 -3.45 -1.75 -15.80
CA SER A 167 -2.36 -2.25 -16.66
C SER A 167 -2.87 -2.64 -18.05
N TYR A 168 -4.13 -3.05 -18.15
CA TYR A 168 -4.85 -3.34 -19.39
C TYR A 168 -5.06 -2.10 -20.28
N ASN A 169 -5.54 -0.99 -19.71
CA ASN A 169 -5.81 0.23 -20.49
C ASN A 169 -4.50 0.87 -20.96
N GLN A 170 -3.45 0.84 -20.13
CA GLN A 170 -2.12 1.30 -20.55
C GLN A 170 -1.53 0.42 -21.65
N THR A 171 -1.55 -0.91 -21.52
CA THR A 171 -1.07 -1.81 -22.58
C THR A 171 -1.86 -1.71 -23.87
N LYS A 172 -3.17 -1.43 -23.78
CA LYS A 172 -4.03 -1.19 -24.94
C LYS A 172 -3.70 0.12 -25.65
N LEU A 173 -3.49 1.19 -24.88
CA LEU A 173 -3.12 2.51 -25.42
C LEU A 173 -1.71 2.51 -26.03
N ASP A 174 -0.78 1.75 -25.46
CA ASP A 174 0.58 1.60 -25.98
C ASP A 174 0.68 0.73 -27.25
N GLY A 175 -0.44 0.17 -27.72
CA GLY A 175 -0.48 -0.67 -28.93
C GLY A 175 0.34 -1.96 -28.79
N ARG A 176 0.63 -2.39 -27.56
CA ARG A 176 1.44 -3.58 -27.25
C ARG A 176 0.62 -4.85 -27.09
N LEU A 177 -0.71 -4.73 -27.19
CA LEU A 177 -1.64 -5.82 -27.00
C LEU A 177 -1.75 -6.63 -28.30
N ASN A 178 -1.25 -7.85 -28.27
CA ASN A 178 -1.44 -8.78 -29.39
C ASN A 178 -2.87 -9.31 -29.37
N ASN A 179 -3.63 -9.02 -30.42
CA ASN A 179 -4.97 -9.53 -30.60
C ASN A 179 -4.93 -11.00 -31.05
N GLN A 180 -6.04 -11.71 -30.86
CA GLN A 180 -6.17 -13.13 -31.18
C GLN A 180 -5.88 -13.46 -32.66
N GLU A 181 -6.03 -12.48 -33.55
CA GLU A 181 -5.72 -12.61 -34.99
C GLU A 181 -4.21 -12.62 -35.27
N ASP A 182 -3.40 -11.95 -34.43
CA ASP A 182 -1.93 -11.88 -34.54
C ASP A 182 -1.22 -13.03 -33.81
N ALA A 183 -1.96 -13.82 -33.02
CA ALA A 183 -1.43 -14.90 -32.17
C ALA A 183 -0.82 -16.09 -32.95
N GLN A 184 -1.02 -16.14 -34.28
CA GLN A 184 -0.43 -17.16 -35.16
C GLN A 184 1.03 -16.86 -35.54
N VAL A 185 1.46 -15.60 -35.42
CA VAL A 185 2.82 -15.19 -35.73
C VAL A 185 3.70 -15.43 -34.50
N PRO A 186 4.90 -16.05 -34.64
CA PRO A 186 5.83 -16.19 -33.53
C PRO A 186 6.17 -14.82 -32.94
N LEU A 187 6.01 -14.68 -31.63
CA LEU A 187 6.35 -13.48 -30.89
C LEU A 187 7.86 -13.18 -31.00
N GLU A 188 8.23 -12.00 -31.50
CA GLU A 188 9.61 -11.49 -31.42
C GLU A 188 9.98 -10.99 -30.02
N LYS A 189 8.99 -10.78 -29.14
CA LYS A 189 9.13 -10.20 -27.79
C LYS A 189 8.49 -11.11 -26.73
N PRO A 190 8.97 -11.07 -25.47
CA PRO A 190 8.37 -11.85 -24.39
C PRO A 190 6.88 -11.52 -24.22
N GLN A 191 6.06 -12.56 -24.02
CA GLN A 191 4.61 -12.44 -23.85
C GLN A 191 4.28 -11.54 -22.65
N GLY A 192 3.52 -10.47 -22.87
CA GLY A 192 2.96 -9.64 -21.80
C GLY A 192 1.77 -10.30 -21.10
N PHE A 193 1.43 -9.82 -19.90
CA PHE A 193 0.33 -10.39 -19.09
C PHE A 193 -1.03 -10.42 -19.82
N TRP A 194 -1.30 -9.43 -20.66
CA TRP A 194 -2.56 -9.31 -21.41
C TRP A 194 -2.49 -9.89 -22.83
N ASP A 195 -1.32 -10.36 -23.27
CA ASP A 195 -1.13 -10.85 -24.63
C ASP A 195 -1.66 -12.28 -24.79
N VAL A 196 -2.35 -12.51 -25.90
CA VAL A 196 -2.84 -13.82 -26.30
C VAL A 196 -1.88 -14.45 -27.31
N VAL A 197 -1.51 -15.71 -27.08
CA VAL A 197 -0.55 -16.45 -27.93
C VAL A 197 -1.10 -17.84 -28.23
N TYR A 198 -0.95 -18.30 -29.47
CA TYR A 198 -1.45 -19.62 -29.87
C TYR A 198 -0.66 -20.77 -29.23
N ARG A 199 0.67 -20.64 -29.11
CA ARG A 199 1.54 -21.61 -28.43
C ARG A 199 2.59 -20.89 -27.60
N ARG A 200 2.64 -21.21 -26.30
CA ARG A 200 3.72 -20.76 -25.42
C ARG A 200 5.00 -21.57 -25.65
N PRO A 201 6.18 -20.94 -25.58
CA PRO A 201 7.44 -21.66 -25.64
C PRO A 201 7.58 -22.60 -24.44
N LEU A 202 8.03 -23.84 -24.70
CA LEU A 202 8.20 -24.88 -23.69
C LEU A 202 9.23 -24.47 -22.61
N SER A 203 10.25 -23.71 -22.98
CA SER A 203 11.27 -23.20 -22.05
C SER A 203 10.68 -22.33 -20.93
N VAL A 204 9.78 -21.40 -21.28
CA VAL A 204 9.09 -20.53 -20.32
C VAL A 204 8.15 -21.35 -19.43
N THR A 205 7.47 -22.34 -20.01
CA THR A 205 6.57 -23.21 -19.26
C THR A 205 7.32 -24.05 -18.22
N VAL A 206 8.49 -24.58 -18.59
CA VAL A 206 9.38 -25.32 -17.68
C VAL A 206 9.93 -24.42 -16.57
N GLU A 207 10.28 -23.18 -16.89
CA GLU A 207 10.75 -22.21 -15.91
C GLU A 207 9.66 -21.80 -14.91
N GLU A 208 8.43 -21.55 -15.38
CA GLU A 208 7.30 -21.14 -14.54
C GLU A 208 6.70 -22.28 -13.71
N LEU A 209 6.55 -23.47 -14.28
CA LEU A 209 5.87 -24.61 -13.64
C LEU A 209 6.82 -25.64 -13.01
N GLY A 210 8.11 -25.56 -13.33
CA GLY A 210 9.13 -26.54 -12.95
C GLY A 210 9.09 -27.80 -13.81
N GLU A 211 10.21 -28.53 -13.83
CA GLU A 211 10.30 -29.84 -14.47
C GLU A 211 9.54 -30.90 -13.65
N GLY A 212 8.69 -31.70 -14.32
CA GLY A 212 7.87 -32.72 -13.68
C GLY A 212 6.38 -32.65 -14.04
N ARG A 213 5.57 -33.57 -13.50
CA ARG A 213 4.12 -33.68 -13.76
C ARG A 213 3.73 -33.72 -15.26
N GLY A 214 4.58 -34.33 -16.09
CA GLY A 214 4.37 -34.43 -17.54
C GLY A 214 4.95 -33.29 -18.36
N ILE A 215 5.60 -32.30 -17.74
CA ILE A 215 6.37 -31.26 -18.40
C ILE A 215 7.85 -31.70 -18.39
N LEU A 216 8.37 -31.99 -19.57
CA LEU A 216 9.75 -32.43 -19.77
C LEU A 216 10.52 -31.40 -20.58
N LYS A 217 11.75 -31.12 -20.16
CA LYS A 217 12.71 -30.41 -20.98
C LYS A 217 13.28 -31.40 -22.02
N PRO A 218 13.25 -31.08 -23.32
CA PRO A 218 13.86 -31.94 -24.34
C PRO A 218 15.38 -32.02 -24.21
#